data_AF-A0A7G8UFA5-F1
#
_entry.id   AF-A0A7G8UFA5-F1
#
_cell.length_a   1.000
_cell.length_b   1.000
_cell.length_c   1.000
_cell.angle_alpha   90.00
_cell.angle_beta   90.00
_cell.angle_gamma   90.00
#
_symmetry.space_group_name_H-M   'P 1'
#
loop_
_entity.id
_entity.type
_entity.pdbx_description
1 polymer ?
#
loop_
_entity_poly.entity_id
_entity_poly.type
_entity_poly.pdbx_seq_one_letter_code
_entity_poly.pdbx_strand_id
1 'polypeptide(L)'
;MNALQNAIQQREYETSSVSTQEMRVYIAAMRTGYGITTSALAKEIGTTTDMLRRYERGENVFASKLIERAAQLYFRHIRERGYVSRPIGEVTVDSGQLAIIDPCYLERWQHGEYMPEVNGPANDFDSACKASVSRRGFGPIMDERGIAFSSGHGDGVYPVRAVFDGDGRVVRVEIDMSVE
;
A
#
# COMPACT_ATOMS: atom_id res chain seq x y z
N MET A 1 -23.33 1.00 24.58
CA MET A 1 -23.49 1.33 23.14
C MET A 1 -22.26 2.12 22.70
N ASN A 2 -21.14 1.48 22.33
CA ASN A 2 -19.94 2.21 21.87
C ASN A 2 -18.99 1.36 20.99
N ALA A 3 -18.80 0.07 21.28
CA ALA A 3 -17.94 -0.78 20.43
C ALA A 3 -18.60 -1.19 19.10
N LEU A 4 -19.90 -1.52 19.13
CA LEU A 4 -20.65 -1.92 17.95
C LEU A 4 -20.88 -0.72 17.00
N GLN A 5 -21.15 0.48 17.55
CA GLN A 5 -21.28 1.70 16.76
C GLN A 5 -19.95 2.12 16.14
N ASN A 6 -18.82 2.03 16.86
CA ASN A 6 -17.50 2.29 16.27
C ASN A 6 -17.11 1.28 15.19
N ALA A 7 -17.43 0.00 15.36
CA ALA A 7 -17.20 -1.03 14.34
C ALA A 7 -18.13 -0.85 13.12
N ILE A 8 -19.34 -0.30 13.30
CA ILE A 8 -20.25 0.06 12.22
C ILE A 8 -19.77 1.34 11.51
N GLN A 9 -19.29 2.34 12.24
CA GLN A 9 -18.69 3.56 11.66
C GLN A 9 -17.40 3.25 10.88
N GLN A 10 -16.53 2.37 11.39
CA GLN A 10 -15.39 1.85 10.65
C GLN A 10 -15.81 1.05 9.41
N ARG A 11 -16.87 0.24 9.50
CA ARG A 11 -17.46 -0.49 8.35
C ARG A 11 -17.98 0.46 7.27
N GLU A 12 -18.62 1.56 7.65
CA GLU A 12 -19.15 2.55 6.71
C GLU A 12 -18.00 3.33 6.07
N TYR A 13 -16.99 3.74 6.84
CA TYR A 13 -15.82 4.47 6.33
C TYR A 13 -14.97 3.66 5.35
N GLU A 14 -14.71 2.37 5.64
CA GLU A 14 -13.91 1.48 4.76
C GLU A 14 -14.60 1.15 3.42
N THR A 15 -15.92 1.35 3.32
CA THR A 15 -16.68 1.05 2.09
C THR A 15 -17.21 2.28 1.36
N SER A 16 -17.32 3.44 2.02
CA SER A 16 -17.95 4.63 1.43
C SER A 16 -17.10 5.41 0.42
N SER A 17 -15.80 5.11 0.28
CA SER A 17 -14.90 5.91 -0.58
C SER A 17 -13.85 5.11 -1.34
N VAL A 18 -14.08 3.81 -1.59
CA VAL A 18 -13.11 2.99 -2.34
C VAL A 18 -12.98 3.51 -3.77
N SER A 19 -11.82 4.07 -4.08
CA SER A 19 -11.46 4.55 -5.41
C SER A 19 -11.29 3.39 -6.39
N THR A 20 -11.39 3.69 -7.68
CA THR A 20 -11.05 2.75 -8.76
C THR A 20 -9.62 2.21 -8.59
N GLN A 21 -8.69 3.00 -8.05
CA GLN A 21 -7.31 2.55 -7.85
C GLN A 21 -7.20 1.53 -6.70
N GLU A 22 -7.88 1.76 -5.58
CA GLU A 22 -7.92 0.82 -4.46
C GLU A 22 -8.59 -0.50 -4.83
N MET A 23 -9.66 -0.45 -5.62
CA MET A 23 -10.31 -1.68 -6.09
C MET A 23 -9.38 -2.53 -6.98
N ARG A 24 -8.49 -1.91 -7.77
CA ARG A 24 -7.46 -2.67 -8.52
C ARG A 24 -6.50 -3.37 -7.57
N VAL A 25 -6.11 -2.72 -6.47
CA VAL A 25 -5.28 -3.34 -5.43
C VAL A 25 -6.02 -4.52 -4.79
N TYR A 26 -7.30 -4.37 -4.45
CA TYR A 26 -8.11 -5.43 -3.86
C TYR A 26 -8.30 -6.63 -4.79
N ILE A 27 -8.62 -6.38 -6.07
CA ILE A 27 -8.73 -7.43 -7.09
C ILE A 27 -7.38 -8.13 -7.27
N ALA A 28 -6.28 -7.37 -7.38
CA ALA A 28 -4.95 -7.95 -7.51
C ALA A 28 -4.61 -8.82 -6.30
N ALA A 29 -4.82 -8.32 -5.08
CA ALA A 29 -4.58 -9.07 -3.84
C ALA A 29 -5.42 -10.36 -3.76
N MET A 30 -6.69 -10.32 -4.16
CA MET A 30 -7.54 -11.51 -4.24
C MET A 30 -7.06 -12.54 -5.28
N ARG A 31 -6.60 -12.06 -6.44
CA ARG A 31 -6.13 -12.91 -7.54
C ARG A 31 -4.77 -13.55 -7.26
N THR A 32 -3.80 -12.74 -6.84
CA THR A 32 -2.39 -13.15 -6.70
C THR A 32 -2.07 -13.55 -5.28
N GLY A 33 -2.53 -12.77 -4.29
CA GLY A 33 -2.27 -13.03 -2.88
C GLY A 33 -3.13 -14.17 -2.32
N TYR A 34 -4.39 -14.26 -2.71
CA TYR A 34 -5.33 -15.27 -2.16
C TYR A 34 -5.60 -16.46 -3.09
N GLY A 35 -5.09 -16.42 -4.32
CA GLY A 35 -5.23 -17.51 -5.29
C GLY A 35 -6.63 -17.67 -5.89
N ILE A 36 -7.47 -16.64 -5.81
CA ILE A 36 -8.84 -16.70 -6.35
C ILE A 36 -8.77 -16.61 -7.89
N THR A 37 -9.34 -17.58 -8.58
CA THR A 37 -9.36 -17.60 -10.04
C THR A 37 -10.20 -16.45 -10.59
N THR A 38 -9.88 -15.95 -11.79
CA THR A 38 -10.65 -14.86 -12.43
C THR A 38 -12.14 -15.22 -12.57
N SER A 39 -12.46 -16.48 -12.86
CA SER A 39 -13.84 -16.95 -13.01
C SER A 39 -14.58 -16.99 -11.68
N ALA A 40 -13.95 -17.48 -10.61
CA ALA A 40 -14.53 -17.46 -9.27
C ALA A 40 -14.78 -16.02 -8.80
N LEU A 41 -13.77 -15.15 -8.95
CA LEU A 41 -13.85 -13.76 -8.52
C LEU A 41 -14.93 -12.99 -9.30
N ALA A 42 -15.00 -13.17 -10.62
CA ALA A 42 -16.03 -12.55 -11.45
C ALA A 42 -17.44 -12.98 -11.02
N LYS A 43 -17.63 -14.28 -10.72
CA LYS A 43 -18.89 -14.82 -10.22
C LYS A 43 -19.30 -14.19 -8.88
N GLU A 44 -18.37 -14.06 -7.94
CA GLU A 44 -18.66 -13.52 -6.61
C GLU A 44 -18.93 -12.01 -6.60
N ILE A 45 -18.20 -11.24 -7.41
CA ILE A 45 -18.44 -9.79 -7.56
C ILE A 45 -19.74 -9.53 -8.37
N GLY A 46 -20.18 -10.51 -9.17
CA GLY A 46 -21.35 -10.39 -10.04
C GLY A 46 -21.04 -9.69 -11.36
N THR A 47 -19.90 -10.02 -11.96
CA THR A 47 -19.43 -9.50 -13.25
C THR A 47 -18.96 -10.65 -14.16
N THR A 48 -18.45 -10.32 -15.36
CA THR A 48 -17.88 -11.30 -16.30
C THR A 48 -16.36 -11.34 -16.18
N THR A 49 -15.76 -12.46 -16.56
CA THR A 49 -14.30 -12.60 -16.62
C THR A 49 -13.67 -11.58 -17.56
N ASP A 50 -14.37 -11.21 -18.64
CA ASP A 50 -13.89 -10.21 -19.59
C ASP A 50 -13.88 -8.81 -18.96
N MET A 51 -14.97 -8.39 -18.32
CA MET A 51 -15.03 -7.11 -17.59
C MET A 51 -13.95 -7.02 -16.51
N LEU A 52 -13.72 -8.11 -15.76
CA LEU A 52 -12.66 -8.14 -14.75
C LEU A 52 -11.26 -7.99 -15.34
N ARG A 53 -10.97 -8.66 -16.47
CA ARG A 53 -9.67 -8.52 -17.17
C ARG A 53 -9.47 -7.13 -17.76
N ARG A 54 -10.52 -6.55 -18.33
CA ARG A 54 -10.52 -5.15 -18.84
C ARG A 54 -10.17 -4.19 -17.71
N TYR A 55 -10.75 -4.39 -16.54
CA TYR A 55 -10.46 -3.60 -15.36
C TYR A 55 -9.03 -3.77 -14.84
N GLU A 56 -8.51 -5.00 -14.79
CA GLU A 56 -7.11 -5.27 -14.42
C GLU A 56 -6.14 -4.51 -15.34
N ARG A 57 -6.48 -4.36 -16.63
CA ARG A 57 -5.72 -3.54 -17.60
C ARG A 57 -5.89 -2.03 -17.44
N GLY A 58 -6.71 -1.56 -16.50
CA GLY A 58 -6.93 -0.15 -16.23
C GLY A 58 -8.07 0.48 -17.05
N GLU A 59 -8.90 -0.33 -17.72
CA GLU A 59 -10.11 0.18 -18.35
C GLU A 59 -11.16 0.48 -17.26
N ASN A 60 -11.69 1.71 -17.23
CA ASN A 60 -12.64 2.11 -16.20
C ASN A 60 -14.06 1.62 -16.56
N VAL A 61 -14.31 0.32 -16.32
CA VAL A 61 -15.52 -0.40 -16.77
C VAL A 61 -16.49 -0.77 -15.65
N PHE A 62 -16.18 -0.46 -14.39
CA PHE A 62 -17.00 -0.86 -13.25
C PHE A 62 -17.91 0.27 -12.74
N ALA A 63 -19.18 -0.08 -12.53
CA ALA A 63 -20.12 0.74 -11.77
C ALA A 63 -19.79 0.70 -10.27
N SER A 64 -20.12 1.77 -9.54
CA SER A 64 -19.89 1.90 -8.09
C SER A 64 -20.34 0.69 -7.26
N LYS A 65 -21.49 0.10 -7.58
CA LYS A 65 -21.99 -1.12 -6.90
C LYS A 65 -21.04 -2.33 -7.02
N LEU A 66 -20.29 -2.44 -8.10
CA LEU A 66 -19.31 -3.52 -8.27
C LEU A 66 -18.04 -3.25 -7.46
N ILE A 67 -17.65 -1.97 -7.35
CA ILE A 67 -16.56 -1.50 -6.46
C ILE A 67 -16.85 -1.89 -5.02
N GLU A 68 -18.05 -1.53 -4.53
CA GLU A 68 -18.50 -1.88 -3.17
C GLU A 68 -18.49 -3.39 -2.92
N ARG A 69 -19.01 -4.19 -3.87
CA ARG A 69 -19.02 -5.66 -3.75
C ARG A 69 -17.62 -6.26 -3.69
N ALA A 70 -16.70 -5.79 -4.52
CA ALA A 70 -15.32 -6.28 -4.51
C ALA A 70 -14.62 -5.94 -3.20
N ALA A 71 -14.82 -4.72 -2.67
CA ALA A 71 -14.30 -4.31 -1.38
C ALA A 71 -14.88 -5.19 -0.25
N GLN A 72 -16.20 -5.38 -0.21
CA GLN A 72 -16.85 -6.26 0.78
C GLN A 72 -16.30 -7.69 0.73
N LEU A 73 -16.05 -8.22 -0.48
CA LEU A 73 -15.51 -9.56 -0.66
C LEU A 73 -14.07 -9.66 -0.17
N TYR A 74 -13.24 -8.67 -0.48
CA TYR A 74 -11.86 -8.56 0.01
C TYR A 74 -11.81 -8.55 1.54
N PHE A 75 -12.59 -7.67 2.18
CA PHE A 75 -12.65 -7.58 3.64
C PHE A 75 -13.27 -8.81 4.30
N ARG A 76 -14.14 -9.55 3.60
CA ARG A 76 -14.62 -10.85 4.06
C ARG A 76 -13.48 -11.87 4.06
N HIS A 77 -12.75 -11.98 2.96
CA HIS A 77 -11.62 -12.91 2.83
C HIS A 77 -10.51 -12.65 3.85
N ILE A 78 -10.18 -11.38 4.09
CA ILE A 78 -9.25 -10.97 5.15
C ILE A 78 -9.72 -11.54 6.50
N ARG A 79 -10.99 -11.32 6.86
CA ARG A 79 -11.52 -11.76 8.15
C ARG A 79 -11.61 -13.29 8.27
N GLU A 80 -12.08 -13.98 7.24
CA GLU A 80 -12.21 -15.44 7.25
C GLU A 80 -10.86 -16.14 7.36
N ARG A 81 -9.79 -15.52 6.87
CA ARG A 81 -8.42 -16.01 7.00
C ARG A 81 -7.72 -15.54 8.28
N GLY A 82 -8.45 -14.86 9.18
CA GLY A 82 -7.92 -14.39 10.46
C GLY A 82 -6.96 -13.20 10.35
N TYR A 83 -6.98 -12.46 9.23
CA TYR A 83 -6.12 -11.29 9.11
C TYR A 83 -6.65 -10.15 9.98
N VAL A 84 -5.74 -9.50 10.72
CA VAL A 84 -6.06 -8.39 11.63
C VAL A 84 -5.16 -7.20 11.35
N SER A 85 -5.75 -6.02 11.13
CA SER A 85 -5.02 -4.75 11.05
C SER A 85 -4.89 -4.13 12.44
N ARG A 86 -3.68 -3.78 12.86
CA ARG A 86 -3.42 -3.05 14.11
C ARG A 86 -2.37 -1.96 13.92
N PRO A 87 -2.44 -0.85 14.68
CA PRO A 87 -1.34 0.10 14.78
C PRO A 87 -0.07 -0.59 15.29
N ILE A 88 1.08 -0.25 14.71
CA ILE A 88 2.38 -0.76 15.14
C ILE A 88 3.36 0.36 15.54
N GLY A 89 3.01 1.62 15.31
CA GLY A 89 3.80 2.77 15.72
C GLY A 89 3.55 3.97 14.82
N GLU A 90 4.50 4.88 14.84
CA GLU A 90 4.52 6.10 14.04
C GLU A 90 5.92 6.26 13.44
N VAL A 91 6.03 6.97 12.32
CA VAL A 91 7.31 7.34 11.72
C VAL A 91 7.39 8.86 11.60
N THR A 92 8.47 9.44 12.12
CA THR A 92 8.75 10.87 12.03
C THR A 92 9.59 11.16 10.78
N VAL A 93 9.21 12.19 10.04
CA VAL A 93 9.86 12.65 8.82
C VAL A 93 10.26 14.11 8.98
N ASP A 94 11.53 14.41 8.68
CA ASP A 94 12.14 15.75 8.83
C ASP A 94 12.78 16.28 7.53
N SER A 95 12.83 15.44 6.49
CA SER A 95 13.41 15.78 5.20
C SER A 95 12.43 15.61 4.04
N GLY A 96 11.15 15.38 4.35
CA GLY A 96 10.10 15.00 3.42
C GLY A 96 10.30 13.64 2.74
N GLN A 97 11.13 12.76 3.30
CA GLN A 97 11.58 11.54 2.61
C GLN A 97 11.65 10.34 3.55
N LEU A 98 11.36 9.16 3.02
CA LEU A 98 11.42 7.88 3.71
C LEU A 98 12.08 6.83 2.83
N ALA A 99 12.68 5.83 3.48
CA ALA A 99 13.22 4.65 2.82
C ALA A 99 12.76 3.38 3.54
N ILE A 100 12.48 2.33 2.77
CA ILE A 100 12.25 0.97 3.26
C ILE A 100 13.39 0.10 2.75
N ILE A 101 14.15 -0.46 3.68
CA ILE A 101 15.38 -1.23 3.42
C ILE A 101 15.40 -2.43 4.35
N ASP A 102 15.84 -3.59 3.86
CA ASP A 102 16.16 -4.73 4.72
C ASP A 102 17.36 -4.35 5.62
N PRO A 103 17.24 -4.44 6.96
CA PRO A 103 18.32 -4.07 7.87
C PRO A 103 19.68 -4.71 7.57
N CYS A 104 19.73 -5.90 6.96
CA CYS A 104 21.01 -6.52 6.61
C CYS A 104 21.81 -5.73 5.58
N TYR A 105 21.17 -4.87 4.77
CA TYR A 105 21.88 -4.03 3.81
C TYR A 105 22.41 -2.73 4.42
N LEU A 106 21.97 -2.37 5.63
CA LEU A 106 22.50 -1.19 6.33
C LEU A 106 24.00 -1.34 6.64
N GLU A 107 24.50 -2.57 6.79
CA GLU A 107 25.93 -2.84 6.95
C GLU A 107 26.75 -2.42 5.72
N ARG A 108 26.12 -2.38 4.54
CA ARG A 108 26.74 -2.04 3.24
C ARG A 108 26.40 -0.63 2.80
N TRP A 109 25.69 0.12 3.63
CA TRP A 109 25.27 1.48 3.32
C TRP A 109 26.49 2.37 3.11
N GLN A 110 26.62 2.90 1.91
CA GLN A 110 27.65 3.85 1.54
C GLN A 110 27.19 5.24 1.97
N HIS A 111 27.72 5.69 3.11
CA HIS A 111 27.43 7.02 3.63
C HIS A 111 28.08 8.12 2.79
N GLY A 112 27.41 9.27 2.70
CA GLY A 112 27.90 10.48 2.05
C GLY A 112 26.84 11.58 2.09
N GLU A 113 27.05 12.62 1.29
CA GLU A 113 26.16 13.78 1.22
C GLU A 113 25.24 13.72 -0.01
N TYR A 114 24.16 14.50 0.02
CA TYR A 114 23.31 14.71 -1.15
C TYR A 114 24.01 15.64 -2.16
N MET A 115 24.13 15.17 -3.40
CA MET A 115 24.94 15.77 -4.46
C MET A 115 24.08 15.99 -5.71
N PRO A 116 23.17 16.98 -5.71
CA PRO A 116 22.17 17.17 -6.78
C PRO A 116 22.79 17.40 -8.16
N GLU A 117 23.97 18.03 -8.20
CA GLU A 117 24.66 18.39 -9.45
C GLU A 117 25.40 17.20 -10.09
N VAL A 118 25.56 16.09 -9.36
CA VAL A 118 26.24 14.90 -9.87
C VAL A 118 25.24 14.01 -10.60
N ASN A 119 25.55 13.65 -11.85
CA ASN A 119 24.75 12.68 -12.59
C ASN A 119 24.87 11.28 -11.97
N GLY A 120 23.73 10.71 -11.59
CA GLY A 120 23.68 9.44 -10.87
C GLY A 120 24.02 9.56 -9.38
N PRO A 121 23.79 8.50 -8.59
CA PRO A 121 24.04 8.52 -7.15
C PRO A 121 25.54 8.45 -6.84
N ALA A 122 26.04 9.38 -6.03
CA ALA A 122 27.42 9.36 -5.53
C ALA A 122 27.61 8.43 -4.32
N ASN A 123 26.53 8.14 -3.60
CA ASN A 123 26.46 7.28 -2.41
C ASN A 123 24.99 6.86 -2.17
N ASP A 124 24.72 6.02 -1.17
CA ASP A 124 23.36 5.49 -0.94
C ASP A 124 22.39 6.53 -0.38
N PHE A 125 22.89 7.50 0.41
CA PHE A 125 22.08 8.63 0.88
C PHE A 125 21.66 9.53 -0.29
N ASP A 126 22.60 9.88 -1.17
CA ASP A 126 22.33 10.62 -2.40
C ASP A 126 21.37 9.86 -3.33
N SER A 127 21.49 8.53 -3.41
CA SER A 127 20.55 7.69 -4.17
C SER A 127 19.13 7.79 -3.62
N ALA A 128 18.96 7.72 -2.30
CA ALA A 128 17.66 7.87 -1.66
C ALA A 128 17.06 9.25 -1.92
N CYS A 129 17.85 10.32 -1.75
CA CYS A 129 17.41 11.67 -2.02
C CYS A 129 17.02 11.90 -3.48
N LYS A 130 17.82 11.46 -4.45
CA LYS A 130 17.49 11.60 -5.87
C LYS A 130 16.23 10.84 -6.25
N ALA A 131 16.01 9.65 -5.69
CA ALA A 131 14.81 8.86 -5.94
C ALA A 131 13.53 9.54 -5.43
N SER A 132 13.56 10.03 -4.18
CA SER A 132 12.42 10.65 -3.51
C SER A 132 12.10 12.05 -4.05
N VAL A 133 13.09 12.87 -4.39
CA VAL A 133 12.88 14.22 -4.97
C VAL A 133 12.69 14.22 -6.49
N SER A 134 12.80 13.04 -7.12
CA SER A 134 12.53 12.90 -8.54
C SER A 134 11.11 13.33 -8.89
N ARG A 135 10.83 13.62 -10.17
CA ARG A 135 9.47 13.92 -10.64
C ARG A 135 8.45 12.83 -10.28
N ARG A 136 8.88 11.58 -10.11
CA ARG A 136 8.00 10.47 -9.71
C ARG A 136 7.72 10.47 -8.21
N GLY A 137 8.61 11.07 -7.42
CA GLY A 137 8.51 11.09 -5.96
C GLY A 137 8.97 9.79 -5.29
N PHE A 138 9.51 8.81 -6.05
CA PHE A 138 9.97 7.53 -5.52
C PHE A 138 10.87 6.78 -6.51
N GLY A 139 11.63 5.81 -5.99
CA GLY A 139 12.45 4.92 -6.82
C GLY A 139 13.23 3.88 -6.01
N PRO A 140 13.75 2.84 -6.68
CA PRO A 140 14.63 1.86 -6.05
C PRO A 140 15.95 2.51 -5.64
N ILE A 141 16.55 1.97 -4.59
CA ILE A 141 17.87 2.38 -4.07
C ILE A 141 18.73 1.14 -3.80
N MET A 142 20.05 1.35 -3.66
CA MET A 142 21.00 0.29 -3.30
C MET A 142 20.94 -0.94 -4.21
N ASP A 143 20.88 -0.74 -5.54
CA ASP A 143 20.68 -1.80 -6.54
C ASP A 143 19.40 -2.63 -6.30
N GLU A 144 18.26 -1.94 -6.13
CA GLU A 144 16.93 -2.55 -5.93
C GLU A 144 16.76 -3.32 -4.60
N ARG A 145 17.62 -3.06 -3.61
CA ARG A 145 17.53 -3.65 -2.27
C ARG A 145 16.69 -2.83 -1.28
N GLY A 146 16.26 -1.65 -1.70
CA GLY A 146 15.33 -0.82 -0.97
C GLY A 146 14.55 0.09 -1.92
N ILE A 147 13.64 0.85 -1.35
CA ILE A 147 12.89 1.90 -2.05
C ILE A 147 12.90 3.17 -1.22
N ALA A 148 13.11 4.31 -1.86
CA ALA A 148 12.93 5.62 -1.26
C ALA A 148 11.74 6.34 -1.92
N PHE A 149 11.05 7.16 -1.14
CA PHE A 149 9.89 7.91 -1.61
C PHE A 149 9.69 9.19 -0.78
N SER A 150 9.04 10.17 -1.40
CA SER A 150 8.61 11.43 -0.77
C SER A 150 7.39 11.18 0.13
N SER A 151 7.36 11.82 1.29
CA SER A 151 6.15 11.87 2.11
C SER A 151 5.11 12.80 1.48
N GLY A 152 3.83 12.45 1.62
CA GLY A 152 2.73 13.15 0.93
C GLY A 152 2.64 14.65 1.22
N HIS A 153 2.89 15.04 2.48
CA HIS A 153 2.80 16.42 2.95
C HIS A 153 4.13 16.98 3.48
N GLY A 154 5.26 16.30 3.22
CA GLY A 154 6.57 16.70 3.72
C GLY A 154 6.82 16.23 5.15
N ASP A 155 7.29 17.13 6.01
CA ASP A 155 7.70 16.78 7.37
C ASP A 155 6.48 16.53 8.27
N GLY A 156 6.62 15.62 9.23
CA GLY A 156 5.51 15.26 10.11
C GLY A 156 5.69 13.93 10.82
N VAL A 157 4.61 13.49 11.49
CA VAL A 157 4.53 12.20 12.18
C VAL A 157 3.39 11.40 11.59
N TYR A 158 3.72 10.28 10.95
CA TYR A 158 2.76 9.49 10.19
C TYR A 158 2.47 8.16 10.90
N PRO A 159 1.18 7.80 11.08
CA PRO A 159 0.84 6.55 11.74
C PRO A 159 1.13 5.34 10.84
N VAL A 160 1.62 4.27 11.47
CA VAL A 160 1.98 3.02 10.80
C VAL A 160 1.10 1.89 11.32
N ARG A 161 0.46 1.18 10.38
CA ARG A 161 -0.38 0.01 10.64
C ARG A 161 0.22 -1.21 9.99
N ALA A 162 0.03 -2.37 10.59
CA ALA A 162 0.36 -3.64 9.97
C ALA A 162 -0.84 -4.58 9.95
N VAL A 163 -0.93 -5.36 8.88
CA VAL A 163 -1.84 -6.49 8.76
C VAL A 163 -1.09 -7.76 9.11
N PHE A 164 -1.67 -8.51 10.03
CA PHE A 164 -1.16 -9.79 10.51
C PHE A 164 -1.98 -10.92 9.93
N ASP A 165 -1.38 -12.05 9.57
CA ASP A 165 -2.10 -13.27 9.19
C ASP A 165 -2.61 -14.05 10.42
N GLY A 166 -3.28 -15.17 10.18
CA GLY A 166 -3.82 -16.04 11.23
C GLY A 166 -2.76 -16.65 12.17
N ASP A 167 -1.49 -16.70 11.75
CA ASP A 167 -0.35 -17.15 12.56
C ASP A 167 0.32 -15.98 13.30
N GLY A 168 -0.20 -14.76 13.16
CA GLY A 168 0.33 -13.57 13.79
C GLY A 168 1.57 -12.98 13.11
N ARG A 169 1.85 -13.32 11.84
CA ARG A 169 2.98 -12.76 11.07
C ARG A 169 2.56 -11.50 10.33
N VAL A 170 3.45 -10.51 10.25
CA VAL A 170 3.24 -9.29 9.44
C VAL A 170 3.26 -9.66 7.96
N VAL A 171 2.17 -9.36 7.25
CA VAL A 171 2.06 -9.59 5.79
C VAL A 171 1.90 -8.31 4.97
N ARG A 172 1.58 -7.19 5.63
CA ARG A 172 1.46 -5.87 5.01
C ARG A 172 1.74 -4.80 6.04
N VAL A 173 2.42 -3.74 5.62
CA VAL A 173 2.60 -2.51 6.40
C VAL A 173 2.04 -1.36 5.58
N GLU A 174 1.29 -0.48 6.22
CA GLU A 174 0.68 0.71 5.64
C GLU A 174 1.09 1.92 6.47
N ILE A 175 1.63 2.93 5.83
CA ILE A 175 1.94 4.23 6.44
C ILE A 175 0.92 5.22 5.87
N ASP A 176 0.10 5.82 6.72
CA ASP A 176 -0.90 6.79 6.28
C ASP A 176 -0.26 8.17 6.22
N MET A 177 -0.01 8.65 5.01
CA MET A 177 0.55 9.99 4.74
C MET A 177 -0.51 10.95 4.21
N SER A 178 -1.80 10.67 4.45
CA SER A 178 -2.90 11.58 4.10
C SER A 178 -3.30 12.51 5.25
N VAL A 179 -2.72 12.30 6.43
CA VAL A 179 -2.99 13.10 7.63
C VAL A 179 -2.12 14.35 7.62
N GLU A 180 -2.77 15.52 7.68
CA GLU A 180 -2.17 16.85 7.88
C GLU A 180 -1.84 17.12 9.36
#